data_AF-A0AA96F7F4-F1
#
_entry.id   AF-A0AA96F7F4-F1
#
_cell.length_a   1.000
_cell.length_b   1.000
_cell.length_c   1.000
_cell.angle_alpha   90.00
_cell.angle_beta   90.00
_cell.angle_gamma   90.00
#
_symmetry.space_group_name_H-M   'P 1'
#
loop_
_entity.id
_entity.type
_entity.pdbx_description
1 polymer ?
#
loop_
_entity_poly.entity_id
_entity_poly.type
_entity_poly.pdbx_seq_one_letter_code
_entity_poly.pdbx_strand_id
1 'polypeptide(L)'
;MNDTDRTEGADTTPEAAPQDGSSAQPGAAEPPAIEQAPSPQPSDAPPAGGPFPPPGGPTAQPMPARMLESEARNWAMLIHIIAAAAALLSLGTVSWVVPLVLWLIYRERSALIEHHGKQNLNLQLTLLVVMVGGVIIGFATLFIGFFVTIPAMILYGLYSIVISFVAGVKANHGEYYRISLIIPFLR
;
A
#
# COMPACT_ATOMS: atom_id res chain seq x y z
N MET A 1 41.84 5.22 55.40
CA MET A 1 41.78 6.64 55.76
C MET A 1 42.84 7.36 54.95
N ASN A 2 42.52 8.58 54.49
CA ASN A 2 43.36 9.77 54.24
C ASN A 2 44.90 9.60 54.16
N ASP A 3 45.65 10.25 53.25
CA ASP A 3 45.34 11.30 52.24
C ASP A 3 46.39 11.21 51.07
N THR A 4 46.68 12.14 50.13
CA THR A 4 46.54 13.61 50.09
C THR A 4 46.44 14.17 48.63
N ASP A 5 46.44 15.50 48.54
CA ASP A 5 46.15 16.44 47.46
C ASP A 5 47.29 16.74 46.43
N ARG A 6 46.87 17.08 45.20
CA ARG A 6 47.37 18.03 44.17
C ARG A 6 48.84 18.53 44.11
N THR A 7 49.42 18.45 42.90
CA THR A 7 50.40 19.39 42.25
C THR A 7 50.03 19.47 40.74
N GLU A 8 50.20 20.52 39.92
CA GLU A 8 51.09 21.71 39.76
C GLU A 8 52.22 21.60 38.71
N GLY A 9 52.41 22.68 37.92
CA GLY A 9 53.27 22.81 36.72
C GLY A 9 52.45 23.19 35.46
N ALA A 10 52.47 24.42 34.91
CA ALA A 10 53.56 25.26 34.36
C ALA A 10 54.22 24.61 33.12
N ASP A 11 54.10 25.08 31.87
CA ASP A 11 54.15 26.42 31.23
C ASP A 11 55.58 26.98 31.02
N THR A 12 56.02 27.00 29.75
CA THR A 12 57.17 27.75 29.21
C THR A 12 57.01 28.02 27.69
N THR A 13 56.32 29.11 27.35
CA THR A 13 56.81 30.30 26.60
C THR A 13 58.20 30.22 25.88
N PRO A 14 58.51 31.08 24.86
CA PRO A 14 57.85 31.39 23.57
C PRO A 14 58.86 31.37 22.37
N GLU A 15 58.48 31.81 21.15
CA GLU A 15 59.44 32.49 20.24
C GLU A 15 58.79 33.52 19.26
N ALA A 16 59.52 34.62 19.05
CA ALA A 16 59.53 35.60 17.94
C ALA A 16 58.23 36.15 17.30
N ALA A 17 58.09 37.49 17.37
CA ALA A 17 57.44 38.31 16.35
C ALA A 17 58.47 38.78 15.29
N PRO A 18 58.04 39.37 14.16
CA PRO A 18 57.96 40.84 14.17
C PRO A 18 56.64 41.40 13.62
N GLN A 19 56.39 42.67 13.94
CA GLN A 19 55.27 43.45 13.41
C GLN A 19 55.73 44.25 12.18
N ASP A 20 54.87 44.36 11.17
CA ASP A 20 54.80 45.55 10.33
C ASP A 20 53.32 45.86 10.03
N GLY A 21 52.97 47.12 9.83
CA GLY A 21 51.62 47.63 9.98
C GLY A 21 50.99 48.20 8.71
N SER A 22 49.71 47.91 8.50
CA SER A 22 48.83 48.81 7.73
C SER A 22 47.39 48.70 8.23
N SER A 23 46.83 49.83 8.65
CA SER A 23 45.51 49.92 9.29
C SER A 23 44.42 50.32 8.29
N ALA A 24 43.54 49.37 7.94
CA ALA A 24 42.31 49.65 7.20
C ALA A 24 41.15 48.78 7.71
N GLN A 25 40.17 49.44 8.34
CA GLN A 25 38.88 48.94 8.82
C GLN A 25 37.86 50.07 8.49
N PRO A 26 36.54 49.84 8.26
CA PRO A 26 35.76 48.64 8.51
C PRO A 26 35.09 48.01 7.27
N GLY A 27 34.56 46.80 7.46
CA GLY A 27 33.69 46.12 6.51
C GLY A 27 33.09 44.86 7.13
N ALA A 28 32.01 45.01 7.90
CA ALA A 28 31.23 43.86 8.35
C ALA A 28 30.44 43.31 7.15
N ALA A 29 31.03 42.36 6.43
CA ALA A 29 30.37 41.70 5.30
C ALA A 29 29.07 41.05 5.79
N GLU A 30 27.98 41.32 5.07
CA GLU A 30 26.65 40.77 5.38
C GLU A 30 26.69 39.23 5.41
N PRO A 31 25.91 38.59 6.29
CA PRO A 31 25.68 37.15 6.19
C PRO A 31 25.07 36.87 4.80
N PRO A 32 25.52 35.82 4.08
CA PRO A 32 25.06 35.56 2.73
C PRO A 32 23.54 35.43 2.72
N ALA A 33 22.90 36.16 1.80
CA ALA A 33 21.45 36.26 1.74
C ALA A 33 20.83 34.85 1.67
N ILE A 34 19.81 34.60 2.50
CA ILE A 34 19.02 33.37 2.38
C ILE A 34 18.30 33.45 1.04
N GLU A 35 18.76 32.65 0.08
CA GLU A 35 18.16 32.52 -1.23
C GLU A 35 16.71 32.06 -1.04
N GLN A 36 15.76 32.97 -1.30
CA GLN A 36 14.34 32.70 -1.10
C GLN A 36 13.88 31.70 -2.15
N ALA A 37 13.88 30.42 -1.77
CA ALA A 37 13.32 29.35 -2.58
C ALA A 37 11.92 29.75 -3.08
N PRO A 38 11.63 29.66 -4.39
CA PRO A 38 10.37 30.10 -4.95
C PRO A 38 9.18 29.46 -4.22
N SER A 39 8.27 30.29 -3.73
CA SER A 39 7.08 29.80 -3.01
C SER A 39 6.27 28.87 -3.92
N PRO A 40 5.75 27.74 -3.42
CA PRO A 40 4.97 26.81 -4.22
C PRO A 40 3.71 27.52 -4.75
N GLN A 41 3.69 27.77 -6.06
CA GLN A 41 2.66 28.54 -6.72
C GLN A 41 1.36 27.70 -6.80
N PRO A 42 0.25 28.11 -6.16
CA PRO A 42 -0.99 27.33 -6.15
C PRO A 42 -1.76 27.52 -7.46
N SER A 43 -1.22 27.00 -8.56
CA SER A 43 -1.71 27.19 -9.93
C SER A 43 -2.80 26.18 -10.36
N ASP A 44 -3.66 25.76 -9.42
CA ASP A 44 -4.86 24.93 -9.67
C ASP A 44 -6.16 25.76 -9.54
N ALA A 45 -6.13 27.00 -10.01
CA ALA A 45 -7.34 27.78 -10.23
C ALA A 45 -8.05 27.26 -11.50
N PRO A 46 -9.31 26.78 -11.42
CA PRO A 46 -10.02 26.30 -12.61
C PRO A 46 -10.27 27.47 -13.59
N PRO A 47 -10.15 27.23 -14.92
CA PRO A 47 -10.31 28.29 -15.90
C PRO A 47 -11.75 28.83 -15.92
N ALA A 48 -11.91 30.07 -15.43
CA ALA A 48 -13.18 30.76 -15.47
C ALA A 48 -13.55 31.16 -16.91
N GLY A 49 -14.79 30.89 -17.33
CA GLY A 49 -15.34 31.44 -18.58
C GLY A 49 -15.21 30.57 -19.84
N GLY A 50 -15.38 29.25 -19.73
CA GLY A 50 -15.78 28.45 -20.90
C GLY A 50 -17.18 28.87 -21.41
N PRO A 51 -17.48 28.76 -22.73
CA PRO A 51 -18.82 29.09 -23.25
C PRO A 51 -19.94 28.31 -22.57
N PHE A 52 -21.04 28.99 -22.25
CA PHE A 52 -22.20 28.38 -21.60
C PHE A 52 -22.78 27.24 -22.46
N PRO A 53 -22.89 26.00 -21.94
CA PRO A 53 -23.37 24.87 -22.73
C PRO A 53 -24.86 25.03 -23.08
N PRO A 54 -25.30 24.59 -24.27
CA PRO A 54 -26.68 24.77 -24.69
C PRO A 54 -27.65 24.00 -23.77
N PRO A 55 -28.74 24.63 -23.29
CA PRO A 55 -29.72 23.97 -22.43
C PRO A 55 -30.48 22.90 -23.23
N GLY A 56 -30.24 21.63 -22.91
CA GLY A 56 -30.86 20.48 -23.57
C GLY A 56 -29.90 19.35 -23.97
N GLY A 57 -28.59 19.53 -23.83
CA GLY A 57 -27.64 18.42 -23.95
C GLY A 57 -27.89 17.33 -22.89
N PRO A 58 -27.66 16.04 -23.19
CA PRO A 58 -27.71 14.99 -22.17
C PRO A 58 -26.75 15.32 -21.03
N THR A 59 -27.22 15.26 -19.79
CA THR A 59 -26.35 15.47 -18.63
C THR A 59 -25.28 14.38 -18.60
N ALA A 60 -24.05 14.78 -18.92
CA ALA A 60 -22.88 13.91 -18.79
C ALA A 60 -22.78 13.47 -17.33
N GLN A 61 -23.11 12.20 -17.07
CA GLN A 61 -23.08 11.64 -15.72
C GLN A 61 -21.65 11.82 -15.18
N PRO A 62 -21.48 12.37 -13.97
CA PRO A 62 -20.15 12.61 -13.42
C PRO A 62 -19.44 11.27 -13.26
N MET A 63 -18.43 11.03 -14.10
CA MET A 63 -17.61 9.82 -14.01
C MET A 63 -17.01 9.74 -12.60
N PRO A 64 -16.93 8.54 -11.98
CA PRO A 64 -16.24 8.38 -10.71
C PRO A 64 -14.84 8.99 -10.79
N ALA A 65 -14.53 9.93 -9.88
CA ALA A 65 -13.22 10.56 -9.85
C ALA A 65 -12.14 9.47 -9.75
N ARG A 66 -11.16 9.50 -10.67
CA ARG A 66 -10.07 8.52 -10.69
C ARG A 66 -9.31 8.58 -9.37
N MET A 67 -9.09 7.42 -8.78
CA MET A 67 -8.49 7.32 -7.47
C MET A 67 -6.98 7.57 -7.54
N LEU A 68 -6.41 8.11 -6.46
CA LEU A 68 -4.98 8.39 -6.39
C LEU A 68 -4.19 7.08 -6.28
N GLU A 69 -3.02 7.00 -6.94
CA GLU A 69 -2.35 5.72 -7.21
C GLU A 69 -1.79 5.02 -5.95
N SER A 70 -1.42 5.72 -4.88
CA SER A 70 -1.12 5.07 -3.59
C SER A 70 -2.37 4.57 -2.87
N GLU A 71 -3.50 5.27 -2.99
CA GLU A 71 -4.80 4.80 -2.49
C GLU A 71 -5.24 3.54 -3.27
N ALA A 72 -5.06 3.52 -4.59
CA ALA A 72 -5.35 2.36 -5.43
C ALA A 72 -4.53 1.12 -5.01
N ARG A 73 -3.22 1.29 -4.78
CA ARG A 73 -2.31 0.23 -4.31
C ARG A 73 -2.64 -0.24 -2.89
N ASN A 74 -3.10 0.65 -2.01
CA ASN A 74 -3.56 0.29 -0.67
C ASN A 74 -4.86 -0.54 -0.71
N TRP A 75 -5.91 -0.09 -1.42
CA TRP A 75 -7.15 -0.87 -1.53
C TRP A 75 -6.96 -2.20 -2.27
N ALA A 76 -6.15 -2.22 -3.34
CA ALA A 76 -5.83 -3.45 -4.07
C ALA A 76 -5.10 -4.48 -3.19
N MET A 77 -4.20 -4.03 -2.29
CA MET A 77 -3.60 -4.87 -1.26
C MET A 77 -4.64 -5.35 -0.23
N LEU A 78 -5.41 -4.42 0.34
CA LEU A 78 -6.38 -4.69 1.41
C LEU A 78 -7.45 -5.71 1.00
N ILE A 79 -7.86 -5.73 -0.27
CA ILE A 79 -8.72 -6.79 -0.83
C ILE A 79 -8.19 -8.18 -0.47
N HIS A 80 -6.91 -8.47 -0.72
CA HIS A 80 -6.34 -9.79 -0.45
C HIS A 80 -6.14 -10.06 1.04
N ILE A 81 -5.65 -9.07 1.80
CA ILE A 81 -5.35 -9.26 3.23
C ILE A 81 -6.63 -9.45 4.05
N ILE A 82 -7.67 -8.65 3.80
CA ILE A 82 -8.96 -8.78 4.50
C ILE A 82 -9.69 -10.05 4.04
N ALA A 83 -9.61 -10.44 2.76
CA ALA A 83 -10.19 -11.70 2.29
C ALA A 83 -9.49 -12.93 2.91
N ALA A 84 -8.16 -12.91 3.04
CA ALA A 84 -7.41 -13.97 3.72
C ALA A 84 -7.76 -14.05 5.22
N ALA A 85 -7.86 -12.91 5.92
CA ALA A 85 -8.31 -12.88 7.30
C ALA A 85 -9.74 -13.42 7.46
N ALA A 86 -10.66 -13.01 6.58
CA ALA A 86 -12.02 -13.54 6.54
C ALA A 86 -12.07 -15.03 6.18
N ALA A 87 -11.15 -15.54 5.35
CA ALA A 87 -11.02 -16.96 5.04
C ALA A 87 -10.55 -17.78 6.25
N LEU A 88 -9.61 -17.27 7.05
CA LEU A 88 -9.24 -17.91 8.32
C LEU A 88 -10.41 -17.93 9.31
N LEU A 89 -11.07 -16.79 9.51
CA LEU A 89 -12.15 -16.64 10.50
C LEU A 89 -13.44 -17.38 10.12
N SER A 90 -13.73 -17.57 8.83
CA SER A 90 -14.93 -18.27 8.33
C SER A 90 -14.67 -19.66 7.75
N LEU A 91 -13.44 -20.19 7.88
CA LEU A 91 -13.00 -21.43 7.20
C LEU A 91 -13.34 -21.41 5.69
N GLY A 92 -13.05 -20.28 5.04
CA GLY A 92 -13.34 -19.97 3.64
C GLY A 92 -14.77 -19.52 3.33
N THR A 93 -15.78 -19.91 4.14
CA THR A 93 -17.20 -19.89 3.75
C THR A 93 -17.81 -18.51 3.43
N VAL A 94 -17.38 -17.45 4.11
CA VAL A 94 -17.92 -16.08 3.93
C VAL A 94 -16.90 -15.14 3.26
N SER A 95 -15.67 -15.61 3.08
CA SER A 95 -14.52 -14.80 2.64
C SER A 95 -14.69 -14.07 1.30
N TRP A 96 -15.49 -14.62 0.39
CA TRP A 96 -15.78 -14.06 -0.95
C TRP A 96 -16.58 -12.75 -0.93
N VAL A 97 -17.25 -12.42 0.18
CA VAL A 97 -18.00 -11.17 0.31
C VAL A 97 -17.06 -9.97 0.29
N VAL A 98 -15.86 -10.10 0.87
CA VAL A 98 -14.85 -9.03 0.94
C VAL A 98 -14.42 -8.55 -0.46
N PRO A 99 -13.84 -9.40 -1.35
CA PRO A 99 -13.44 -8.95 -2.67
C PRO A 99 -14.64 -8.53 -3.53
N LEU A 100 -15.81 -9.15 -3.37
CA LEU A 100 -17.02 -8.75 -4.12
C LEU A 100 -17.44 -7.30 -3.81
N VAL A 101 -17.53 -6.95 -2.51
CA VAL A 101 -17.96 -5.61 -2.07
C VAL A 101 -16.91 -4.56 -2.45
N LEU A 102 -15.63 -4.79 -2.17
CA LEU A 102 -14.58 -3.83 -2.51
C LEU A 102 -14.44 -3.67 -4.03
N TRP A 103 -14.52 -4.76 -4.81
CA TRP A 103 -14.50 -4.68 -6.27
C TRP A 103 -15.68 -3.86 -6.79
N LEU A 104 -16.91 -4.11 -6.33
CA LEU A 104 -18.10 -3.40 -6.82
C LEU A 104 -18.04 -1.89 -6.52
N ILE A 105 -17.47 -1.47 -5.39
CA ILE A 105 -17.32 -0.05 -5.01
C ILE A 105 -16.20 0.66 -5.79
N TYR A 106 -15.07 -0.01 -6.02
CA TYR A 106 -13.82 0.64 -6.45
C TYR A 106 -13.34 0.29 -7.87
N ARG A 107 -13.87 -0.76 -8.54
CA ARG A 107 -13.45 -1.17 -9.90
C ARG A 107 -13.44 -0.02 -10.92
N GLU A 108 -14.43 0.86 -10.85
CA GLU A 108 -14.63 1.94 -11.83
C GLU A 108 -13.71 3.14 -11.58
N ARG A 109 -12.98 3.12 -10.45
CA ARG A 109 -12.05 4.19 -10.02
C ARG A 109 -10.58 3.84 -10.26
N SER A 110 -10.24 2.55 -10.39
CA SER A 110 -8.89 2.07 -10.73
C SER A 110 -8.89 0.67 -11.34
N ALA A 111 -8.22 0.53 -12.50
CA ALA A 111 -8.01 -0.76 -13.18
C ALA A 111 -7.17 -1.76 -12.36
N LEU A 112 -6.30 -1.27 -11.46
CA LEU A 112 -5.55 -2.12 -10.53
C LEU A 112 -6.51 -2.85 -9.58
N ILE A 113 -7.55 -2.16 -9.11
CA ILE A 113 -8.57 -2.74 -8.23
C ILE A 113 -9.57 -3.59 -9.02
N GLU A 114 -9.93 -3.22 -10.25
CA GLU A 114 -10.72 -4.11 -11.10
C GLU A 114 -10.03 -5.47 -11.25
N HIS A 115 -8.73 -5.46 -11.60
CA HIS A 115 -7.92 -6.67 -11.76
C HIS A 115 -7.79 -7.46 -10.46
N HIS A 116 -7.28 -6.86 -9.38
CA HIS A 116 -7.08 -7.55 -8.11
C HIS A 116 -8.37 -8.02 -7.44
N GLY A 117 -9.45 -7.24 -7.57
CA GLY A 117 -10.78 -7.62 -7.13
C GLY A 117 -11.32 -8.85 -7.85
N LYS A 118 -11.24 -8.91 -9.20
CA LYS A 118 -11.59 -10.11 -9.97
C LYS A 118 -10.73 -11.32 -9.59
N GLN A 119 -9.41 -11.14 -9.47
CA GLN A 119 -8.49 -12.22 -9.13
C GLN A 119 -8.77 -12.79 -7.73
N ASN A 120 -8.95 -11.94 -6.72
CA ASN A 120 -9.26 -12.41 -5.37
C ASN A 120 -10.68 -13.00 -5.27
N LEU A 121 -11.69 -12.39 -5.91
CA LEU A 121 -13.04 -12.94 -5.93
C LEU A 121 -13.08 -14.35 -6.54
N ASN A 122 -12.37 -14.57 -7.65
CA ASN A 122 -12.20 -15.90 -8.24
C ASN A 122 -11.48 -16.87 -7.29
N LEU A 123 -10.46 -16.42 -6.54
CA LEU A 123 -9.80 -17.24 -5.50
C LEU A 123 -10.77 -17.64 -4.38
N GLN A 124 -11.47 -16.68 -3.77
CA GLN A 124 -12.36 -16.97 -2.65
C GLN A 124 -13.59 -17.81 -3.06
N LEU A 125 -14.10 -17.64 -4.28
CA LEU A 125 -15.14 -18.52 -4.83
C LEU A 125 -14.61 -19.94 -5.12
N THR A 126 -13.36 -20.07 -5.58
CA THR A 126 -12.73 -21.40 -5.75
C THR A 126 -12.52 -22.08 -4.41
N LEU A 127 -12.05 -21.34 -3.39
CA LEU A 127 -11.96 -21.83 -2.01
C LEU A 127 -13.32 -22.27 -1.47
N LEU A 128 -14.38 -21.47 -1.66
CA LEU A 128 -15.74 -21.84 -1.26
C LEU A 128 -16.18 -23.16 -1.91
N VAL A 129 -15.94 -23.34 -3.21
CA VAL A 129 -16.27 -24.57 -3.94
C VAL A 129 -15.46 -25.76 -3.41
N VAL A 130 -14.17 -25.60 -3.11
CA VAL A 130 -13.34 -26.66 -2.51
C VAL A 130 -13.85 -27.05 -1.12
N MET A 131 -14.17 -26.08 -0.25
CA MET A 131 -14.63 -26.36 1.10
C MET A 131 -16.02 -27.01 1.11
N VAL A 132 -16.98 -26.47 0.36
CA VAL A 132 -18.36 -27.01 0.27
C VAL A 132 -18.37 -28.35 -0.45
N GLY A 133 -17.64 -28.49 -1.56
CA GLY A 133 -17.51 -29.74 -2.30
C GLY A 133 -16.85 -30.85 -1.47
N GLY A 134 -15.78 -30.53 -0.73
CA GLY A 134 -15.10 -31.49 0.14
C GLY A 134 -15.99 -32.00 1.28
N VAL A 135 -16.87 -31.16 1.82
CA VAL A 135 -17.89 -31.55 2.81
C VAL A 135 -18.98 -32.43 2.18
N ILE A 136 -19.53 -32.04 1.03
CA ILE A 136 -20.56 -32.83 0.32
C ILE A 136 -20.04 -34.22 -0.04
N ILE A 137 -18.83 -34.32 -0.58
CA ILE A 137 -18.19 -35.60 -0.95
C ILE A 137 -17.96 -36.47 0.30
N GLY A 138 -17.51 -35.87 1.41
CA GLY A 138 -17.31 -36.59 2.67
C GLY A 138 -18.59 -37.22 3.22
N PHE A 139 -19.71 -36.49 3.21
CA PHE A 139 -21.01 -37.04 3.61
C PHE A 139 -21.56 -38.06 2.60
N ALA A 140 -21.47 -37.79 1.30
CA ALA A 140 -21.98 -38.68 0.24
C ALA A 140 -21.26 -40.03 0.18
N THR A 141 -20.04 -40.12 0.71
CA THR A 141 -19.23 -41.35 0.78
C THR A 141 -19.26 -42.03 2.15
N LEU A 142 -20.34 -41.81 2.93
CA LEU A 142 -20.53 -42.37 4.27
C LEU A 142 -19.33 -42.09 5.19
N PHE A 143 -18.88 -40.84 5.21
CA PHE A 143 -17.74 -40.31 5.96
C PHE A 143 -16.35 -40.78 5.51
N ILE A 144 -16.23 -41.84 4.70
CA ILE A 144 -14.93 -42.38 4.25
C ILE A 144 -14.16 -41.36 3.41
N GLY A 145 -14.84 -40.55 2.60
CA GLY A 145 -14.21 -39.52 1.77
C GLY A 145 -13.52 -38.41 2.56
N PHE A 146 -13.84 -38.20 3.85
CA PHE A 146 -13.17 -37.19 4.67
C PHE A 146 -11.67 -37.44 4.86
N PHE A 147 -11.21 -38.71 4.78
CA PHE A 147 -9.78 -39.04 4.76
C PHE A 147 -9.03 -38.44 3.56
N VAL A 148 -9.73 -38.11 2.47
CA VAL A 148 -9.16 -37.47 1.26
C VAL A 148 -9.53 -35.99 1.20
N THR A 149 -10.78 -35.62 1.52
CA THR A 149 -11.24 -34.23 1.36
C THR A 149 -10.70 -33.30 2.43
N ILE A 150 -10.50 -33.74 3.69
CA ILE A 150 -9.94 -32.88 4.74
C ILE A 150 -8.48 -32.47 4.42
N PRO A 151 -7.55 -33.39 4.06
CA PRO A 151 -6.21 -32.99 3.63
C PRO A 151 -6.21 -32.06 2.40
N ALA A 152 -7.08 -32.31 1.42
CA ALA A 152 -7.20 -31.46 0.23
C ALA A 152 -7.71 -30.05 0.56
N MET A 153 -8.73 -29.93 1.42
CA MET A 153 -9.27 -28.67 1.91
C MET A 153 -8.21 -27.86 2.70
N ILE A 154 -7.44 -28.52 3.57
CA ILE A 154 -6.36 -27.87 4.33
C ILE A 154 -5.25 -27.38 3.39
N LEU A 155 -4.82 -28.20 2.43
CA LEU A 155 -3.78 -27.85 1.48
C LEU A 155 -4.18 -26.67 0.58
N TYR A 156 -5.40 -26.69 0.03
CA TYR A 156 -5.91 -25.60 -0.79
C TYR A 156 -6.22 -24.34 0.02
N GLY A 157 -6.68 -24.49 1.26
CA GLY A 157 -6.85 -23.38 2.21
C GLY A 157 -5.51 -22.67 2.49
N LEU A 158 -4.47 -23.43 2.84
CA LEU A 158 -3.12 -22.89 3.05
C LEU A 158 -2.57 -22.20 1.79
N TYR A 159 -2.75 -22.82 0.62
CA TYR A 159 -2.42 -22.19 -0.68
C TYR A 159 -3.13 -20.84 -0.85
N SER A 160 -4.43 -20.79 -0.60
CA SER A 160 -5.27 -19.59 -0.75
C SER A 160 -4.82 -18.45 0.16
N ILE A 161 -4.37 -18.76 1.38
CA ILE A 161 -3.81 -17.76 2.31
C ILE A 161 -2.44 -17.26 1.81
N VAL A 162 -1.50 -18.16 1.48
CA VAL A 162 -0.16 -17.78 1.01
C VAL A 162 -0.22 -16.95 -0.27
N ILE A 163 -1.05 -17.37 -1.25
CA ILE A 163 -1.17 -16.67 -2.53
C ILE A 163 -1.85 -15.30 -2.37
N SER A 164 -2.73 -15.13 -1.38
CA SER A 164 -3.32 -13.82 -1.04
C SER A 164 -2.27 -12.85 -0.48
N PHE A 165 -1.35 -13.29 0.38
CA PHE A 165 -0.25 -12.43 0.83
C PHE A 165 0.68 -12.03 -0.33
N VAL A 166 1.05 -12.97 -1.20
CA VAL A 166 1.86 -12.69 -2.40
C VAL A 166 1.15 -11.71 -3.35
N ALA A 167 -0.15 -11.91 -3.59
CA ALA A 167 -0.96 -11.03 -4.41
C ALA A 167 -1.12 -9.64 -3.78
N GLY A 168 -1.29 -9.56 -2.46
CA GLY A 168 -1.39 -8.31 -1.70
C GLY A 168 -0.12 -7.46 -1.75
N VAL A 169 1.05 -8.07 -1.53
CA VAL A 169 2.34 -7.36 -1.65
C VAL A 169 2.55 -6.84 -3.08
N LYS A 170 2.26 -7.67 -4.10
CA LYS A 170 2.35 -7.24 -5.50
C LYS A 170 1.34 -6.13 -5.82
N ALA A 171 0.11 -6.21 -5.33
CA ALA A 171 -0.88 -5.14 -5.46
C ALA A 171 -0.39 -3.83 -4.84
N ASN A 172 0.31 -3.87 -3.69
CA ASN A 172 0.89 -2.69 -3.07
C ASN A 172 2.02 -2.05 -3.91
N HIS A 173 2.72 -2.83 -4.74
CA HIS A 173 3.69 -2.31 -5.71
C HIS A 173 3.04 -1.78 -7.01
N GLY A 174 1.75 -2.03 -7.26
CA GLY A 174 1.10 -1.83 -8.58
C GLY A 174 1.26 -3.04 -9.53
N GLU A 175 1.81 -4.14 -9.04
CA GLU A 175 1.91 -5.47 -9.68
C GLU A 175 0.56 -6.01 -10.18
N TYR A 176 0.28 -6.09 -11.49
CA TYR A 176 -0.92 -6.77 -12.03
C TYR A 176 -0.81 -8.31 -11.94
N TYR A 177 -0.70 -8.81 -10.71
CA TYR A 177 -0.44 -10.23 -10.42
C TYR A 177 -1.61 -11.14 -10.82
N ARG A 178 -1.30 -12.25 -11.51
CA ARG A 178 -2.29 -13.28 -11.85
C ARG A 178 -2.17 -14.46 -10.90
N ILE A 179 -3.28 -14.80 -10.25
CA ILE A 179 -3.37 -15.91 -9.30
C ILE A 179 -3.56 -17.21 -10.11
N SER A 180 -2.85 -18.28 -9.72
CA SER A 180 -2.96 -19.61 -10.32
C SER A 180 -3.95 -20.49 -9.55
N LEU A 181 -4.30 -21.66 -10.09
CA LEU A 181 -5.19 -22.64 -9.43
C LEU A 181 -6.56 -22.07 -8.98
N ILE A 182 -7.07 -21.08 -9.72
CA ILE A 182 -8.41 -20.50 -9.53
C ILE A 182 -9.32 -20.82 -10.73
N ILE A 183 -10.61 -20.94 -10.46
CA ILE A 183 -11.65 -21.02 -11.47
C ILE A 183 -12.02 -19.57 -11.87
N PRO A 184 -11.91 -19.17 -13.15
CA PRO A 184 -12.21 -17.81 -13.59
C PRO A 184 -13.72 -17.61 -13.79
N PHE A 185 -14.46 -17.43 -12.68
CA PHE A 185 -15.89 -17.12 -12.70
C PHE A 185 -16.16 -15.74 -13.32
N LEU A 186 -15.36 -14.74 -12.95
CA LEU A 186 -15.33 -13.42 -13.59
C LEU A 186 -14.13 -13.32 -14.53
N ARG A 187 -14.33 -12.63 -15.67
CA ARG A 187 -13.33 -12.34 -16.71
C ARG A 187 -13.04 -10.84 -16.75
#